data_AF-A0A2K3PFP7-F1
#
_entry.id   AF-A0A2K3PFP7-F1
#
_cell.length_a   1.000
_cell.length_b   1.000
_cell.length_c   1.000
_cell.angle_alpha   90.00
_cell.angle_beta   90.00
_cell.angle_gamma   90.00
#
_symmetry.space_group_name_H-M   'P 1'
#
loop_
_entity.id
_entity.type
_entity.pdbx_description
1 polymer ?
#
loop_
_entity_poly.entity_id
_entity_poly.type
_entity_poly.pdbx_seq_one_letter_code
_entity_poly.pdbx_strand_id
1 'polypeptide(L)'
;VCLILSLTEAQSASNDKTPRERHSEDYCAMYDICGKRSDGKVVNCPYGSPAVKPDDLLSSKIQSLCPTITGNVCCSEAQFETLRQQVQQAIPFLVGCPACLRNFLNLFCELTCSPNQSLFINVTSVDKVGGNLTVGGIDYFVSDTFGEGLYDSCKDVKFGSANTRAMDLLGARAKNVKEWFTFIGKKATPGGLGSPYAIAFQPNATKSSGMEPMNVSAYSCGDISLGCSCGDCPSSSVCSSSSSTTTQKRDSCSLKIGNLMVKCVDLILTVLYIILICVLLGWGLYHRKRERKPAYRTKSVSNVISGGVLYSRNQEKDENLPMHQIIEDVSQNRNEVRLSPVQGYMSNFYRKYGSYVARNPIMVLATSLVIVILLCLGLIRLKVETRPEKLWVGPGSKAAEEKQFFDSHLAPFYRIEQLILGTVPDHVNSTSSRIVSEDNIRFLFEVQKKVDAIRANYSGLMVSLQDICMKPLDKDCATQSILQV
;
A
#
# COMPACT_ATOMS: atom_id res chain seq x y z
N VAL A 1 -85.40 -52.07 19.41
CA VAL A 1 -85.42 -51.49 20.77
C VAL A 1 -84.64 -50.19 20.74
N CYS A 2 -85.25 -49.16 21.31
CA CYS A 2 -84.94 -47.73 21.24
C CYS A 2 -83.49 -47.27 21.45
N LEU A 3 -83.18 -46.16 20.76
CA LEU A 3 -82.47 -44.93 21.18
C LEU A 3 -81.25 -45.04 22.11
N ILE A 4 -80.14 -44.39 21.72
CA ILE A 4 -79.80 -43.01 22.11
C ILE A 4 -78.70 -42.47 21.19
N LEU A 5 -78.90 -41.23 20.74
CA LEU A 5 -78.02 -40.39 19.94
C LEU A 5 -76.82 -39.89 20.74
N SER A 6 -75.68 -39.73 20.08
CA SER A 6 -74.68 -38.70 20.41
C SER A 6 -74.03 -38.26 19.10
N LEU A 7 -74.57 -37.17 18.55
CA LEU A 7 -73.96 -36.39 17.48
C LEU A 7 -72.77 -35.62 18.07
N THR A 8 -71.56 -35.87 17.57
CA THR A 8 -70.46 -34.91 17.67
C THR A 8 -70.21 -34.36 16.28
N GLU A 9 -70.64 -33.11 16.08
CA GLU A 9 -70.46 -32.34 14.86
C GLU A 9 -68.96 -32.23 14.53
N ALA A 10 -68.61 -32.66 13.31
CA ALA A 10 -67.37 -32.30 12.67
C ALA A 10 -67.43 -30.80 12.31
N GLN A 11 -66.90 -29.94 13.16
CA GLN A 11 -66.65 -28.55 12.80
C GLN A 11 -65.41 -28.47 11.89
N SER A 12 -65.67 -28.43 10.59
CA SER A 12 -64.77 -27.87 9.59
C SER A 12 -64.49 -26.40 9.94
N ALA A 13 -63.41 -26.16 10.69
CA ALA A 13 -62.90 -24.82 10.95
C ALA A 13 -62.27 -24.25 9.67
N SER A 14 -63.08 -23.57 8.87
CA SER A 14 -62.62 -22.57 7.90
C SER A 14 -61.90 -21.46 8.68
N ASN A 15 -60.57 -21.51 8.69
CA ASN A 15 -59.73 -20.54 9.39
C ASN A 15 -59.45 -19.36 8.44
N ASP A 16 -60.43 -18.46 8.32
CA ASP A 16 -60.18 -17.11 7.81
C ASP A 16 -59.44 -16.32 8.89
N LYS A 17 -58.13 -16.56 9.00
CA LYS A 17 -57.24 -15.87 9.95
C LYS A 17 -56.77 -14.57 9.32
N THR A 18 -57.50 -13.50 9.60
CA THR A 18 -56.91 -12.15 9.58
C THR A 18 -55.74 -12.12 10.58
N PRO A 19 -54.60 -11.48 10.25
CA PRO A 19 -53.49 -11.35 11.19
C PRO A 19 -53.95 -10.53 12.39
N ARG A 20 -54.19 -11.18 13.53
CA ARG A 20 -54.49 -10.46 14.77
C ARG A 20 -53.15 -10.05 15.37
N GLU A 21 -52.84 -8.76 15.29
CA GLU A 21 -51.65 -8.16 15.88
C GLU A 21 -51.70 -8.36 17.40
N ARG A 22 -50.75 -9.14 17.92
CA ARG A 22 -50.55 -9.37 19.36
C ARG A 22 -49.08 -9.17 19.66
N HIS A 23 -48.78 -8.20 20.51
CA HIS A 23 -47.44 -7.87 20.98
C HIS A 23 -47.38 -8.22 22.46
N SER A 24 -46.74 -9.34 22.79
CA SER A 24 -46.57 -9.79 24.17
C SER A 24 -45.32 -10.65 24.29
N GLU A 25 -44.81 -10.81 25.51
CA GLU A 25 -43.76 -11.80 25.80
C GLU A 25 -44.21 -13.22 25.39
N ASP A 26 -43.24 -14.08 25.07
CA ASP A 26 -43.44 -15.45 24.58
C ASP A 26 -44.37 -15.55 23.36
N TYR A 27 -44.34 -14.55 22.48
CA TYR A 27 -45.16 -14.52 21.28
C TYR A 27 -44.37 -14.02 20.06
N CYS A 28 -44.58 -14.71 18.94
CA CYS A 28 -43.89 -14.51 17.67
C CYS A 28 -44.73 -13.64 16.72
N ALA A 29 -44.07 -12.77 15.97
CA ALA A 29 -44.71 -12.01 14.89
C ALA A 29 -44.85 -12.86 13.61
N MET A 30 -43.90 -13.77 13.38
CA MET A 30 -43.84 -14.67 12.24
C MET A 30 -43.26 -16.01 12.67
N TYR A 31 -43.76 -17.11 12.10
CA TYR A 31 -43.30 -18.45 12.44
C TYR A 31 -43.37 -19.39 11.24
N ASP A 32 -42.34 -20.20 11.05
CA ASP A 32 -42.16 -21.15 9.94
C ASP A 32 -42.04 -20.53 8.54
N ILE A 33 -41.74 -21.36 7.55
CA ILE A 33 -41.53 -20.98 6.14
C ILE A 33 -42.77 -21.32 5.30
N CYS A 34 -43.36 -20.31 4.65
CA CYS A 34 -44.57 -20.48 3.85
C CYS A 34 -44.34 -20.43 2.34
N GLY A 35 -43.16 -20.01 1.87
CA GLY A 35 -42.90 -19.91 0.44
C GLY A 35 -41.42 -19.86 0.09
N LYS A 36 -41.15 -20.03 -1.22
CA LYS A 36 -39.82 -19.98 -1.81
C LYS A 36 -39.89 -19.14 -3.09
N ARG A 37 -39.04 -18.12 -3.18
CA ARG A 37 -38.89 -17.24 -4.34
C ARG A 37 -38.22 -17.98 -5.49
N SER A 38 -38.30 -17.40 -6.70
CA SER A 38 -37.69 -17.96 -7.91
C SER A 38 -36.17 -18.13 -7.85
N ASP A 39 -35.49 -17.32 -7.03
CA ASP A 39 -34.04 -17.38 -6.78
C ASP A 39 -33.65 -18.39 -5.68
N GLY A 40 -34.61 -19.14 -5.17
CA GLY A 40 -34.39 -20.16 -4.16
C GLY A 40 -34.43 -19.66 -2.72
N LYS A 41 -34.59 -18.34 -2.48
CA LYS A 41 -34.70 -17.80 -1.12
C LYS A 41 -36.06 -18.11 -0.51
N VAL A 42 -36.06 -18.66 0.69
CA VAL A 42 -37.28 -18.96 1.46
C VAL A 42 -37.81 -17.71 2.18
N VAL A 43 -39.11 -17.66 2.43
CA VAL A 43 -39.81 -16.55 3.08
C VAL A 43 -40.76 -17.05 4.17
N ASN A 44 -40.80 -16.32 5.28
CA ASN A 44 -41.54 -16.70 6.48
C ASN A 44 -43.07 -16.55 6.30
N CYS A 45 -43.83 -17.27 7.10
CA CYS A 45 -45.28 -17.09 7.20
C CYS A 45 -45.61 -15.80 7.96
N PRO A 46 -46.66 -15.05 7.56
CA PRO A 46 -47.02 -13.76 8.16
C PRO A 46 -47.87 -13.91 9.44
N TYR A 47 -48.03 -15.13 9.95
CA TYR A 47 -48.93 -15.41 11.07
C TYR A 47 -48.13 -15.51 12.38
N GLY A 48 -48.57 -14.74 13.37
CA GLY A 48 -48.03 -14.84 14.71
C GLY A 48 -48.46 -16.12 15.43
N SER A 49 -47.61 -16.60 16.33
CA SER A 49 -47.86 -17.80 17.14
C SER A 49 -47.18 -17.69 18.51
N PRO A 50 -47.62 -18.42 19.54
CA PRO A 50 -46.87 -18.51 20.79
C PRO A 50 -45.48 -19.11 20.57
N ALA A 51 -44.48 -18.64 21.32
CA ALA A 51 -43.14 -19.19 21.27
C ALA A 51 -43.16 -20.68 21.69
N VAL A 52 -42.39 -21.51 20.97
CA VAL A 52 -42.41 -22.97 21.14
C VAL A 52 -41.11 -23.42 21.79
N LYS A 53 -41.21 -24.36 22.73
CA LYS A 53 -40.03 -25.02 23.29
C LYS A 53 -39.39 -25.93 22.22
N PRO A 54 -38.13 -25.69 21.81
CA PRO A 54 -37.47 -26.51 20.82
C PRO A 54 -37.03 -27.86 21.41
N ASP A 55 -36.90 -28.87 20.55
CA ASP A 55 -36.30 -30.16 20.92
C ASP A 55 -34.82 -29.97 21.33
N ASP A 56 -34.29 -30.87 22.17
CA ASP A 56 -32.93 -30.75 22.73
C ASP A 56 -31.84 -30.58 21.65
N LEU A 57 -31.99 -31.28 20.52
CA LEU A 57 -31.07 -31.18 19.39
C LEU A 57 -31.12 -29.81 18.72
N LEU A 58 -32.33 -29.24 18.52
CA LEU A 58 -32.50 -27.91 17.95
C LEU A 58 -32.04 -26.83 18.94
N SER A 59 -32.32 -27.00 20.23
CA SER A 59 -31.85 -26.12 21.30
C SER A 59 -30.32 -26.01 21.30
N SER A 60 -29.61 -27.15 21.21
CA SER A 60 -28.15 -27.19 21.11
C SER A 60 -27.62 -26.48 19.85
N LYS A 61 -28.27 -26.71 18.69
CA LYS A 61 -27.93 -26.02 17.44
C LYS A 61 -28.09 -24.50 17.58
N ILE A 62 -29.20 -24.04 18.15
CA ILE A 62 -29.46 -22.61 18.38
C ILE A 62 -28.39 -22.02 19.29
N GLN A 63 -28.09 -22.66 20.42
CA GLN A 63 -27.08 -22.15 21.36
C GLN A 63 -25.67 -22.05 20.75
N SER A 64 -25.33 -22.90 19.78
CA SER A 64 -24.03 -22.85 19.10
C SER A 64 -23.81 -21.54 18.30
N LEU A 65 -24.88 -20.98 17.73
CA LEU A 65 -24.84 -19.75 16.93
C LEU A 65 -25.30 -18.53 17.74
N CYS A 66 -26.39 -18.71 18.50
CA CYS A 66 -27.16 -17.69 19.22
C CYS A 66 -27.18 -18.02 20.73
N PRO A 67 -26.05 -17.90 21.46
CA PRO A 67 -25.96 -18.30 22.86
C PRO A 67 -26.80 -17.45 23.82
N THR A 68 -27.28 -16.28 23.38
CA THR A 68 -28.18 -15.42 24.16
C THR A 68 -29.61 -15.92 24.20
N ILE A 69 -30.01 -16.76 23.24
CA ILE A 69 -31.37 -17.29 23.14
C ILE A 69 -31.47 -18.57 23.96
N THR A 70 -32.29 -18.56 25.00
CA THR A 70 -32.54 -19.71 25.87
C THR A 70 -34.04 -19.89 26.10
N GLY A 71 -34.48 -21.15 26.25
CA GLY A 71 -35.89 -21.46 26.48
C GLY A 71 -36.71 -21.59 25.19
N ASN A 72 -37.89 -20.96 25.18
CA ASN A 72 -38.79 -20.97 24.03
C ASN A 72 -38.20 -20.16 22.87
N VAL A 73 -38.58 -20.50 21.64
CA VAL A 73 -38.06 -19.84 20.43
C VAL A 73 -39.17 -19.61 19.40
N CYS A 74 -38.95 -18.61 18.55
CA CYS A 74 -39.85 -18.24 17.45
C CYS A 74 -39.39 -18.74 16.07
N CYS A 75 -38.59 -19.80 16.02
CA CYS A 75 -38.08 -20.35 14.77
C CYS A 75 -38.24 -21.87 14.68
N SER A 76 -38.57 -22.36 13.48
CA SER A 76 -38.51 -23.79 13.14
C SER A 76 -37.07 -24.22 12.79
N GLU A 77 -36.79 -25.52 12.77
CA GLU A 77 -35.45 -26.02 12.39
C GLU A 77 -35.04 -25.54 10.98
N ALA A 78 -35.98 -25.48 10.04
CA ALA A 78 -35.72 -25.00 8.68
C ALA A 78 -35.40 -23.49 8.64
N GLN A 79 -36.05 -22.69 9.49
CA GLN A 79 -35.73 -21.27 9.62
C GLN A 79 -34.34 -21.06 10.23
N PHE A 80 -34.00 -21.81 11.28
CA PHE A 80 -32.68 -21.73 11.90
C PHE A 80 -31.56 -22.17 10.94
N GLU A 81 -31.77 -23.24 10.17
CA GLU A 81 -30.79 -23.69 9.18
C GLU A 81 -30.59 -22.64 8.08
N THR A 82 -31.67 -21.99 7.65
CA THR A 82 -31.62 -20.87 6.69
C THR A 82 -30.81 -19.70 7.26
N LEU A 83 -31.08 -19.31 8.52
CA LEU A 83 -30.31 -18.27 9.21
C LEU A 83 -28.82 -18.62 9.22
N ARG A 84 -28.48 -19.85 9.64
CA ARG A 84 -27.10 -20.35 9.72
C ARG A 84 -26.37 -20.22 8.38
N GLN A 85 -26.99 -20.68 7.29
CA GLN A 85 -26.39 -20.62 5.95
C GLN A 85 -26.21 -19.19 5.43
N GLN A 86 -27.12 -18.28 5.78
CA GLN A 86 -27.03 -16.87 5.38
C GLN A 86 -25.92 -16.14 6.14
N VAL A 87 -25.85 -16.29 7.47
CA VAL A 87 -24.82 -15.61 8.27
C VAL A 87 -23.43 -16.18 8.00
N GLN A 88 -23.31 -17.48 7.69
CA GLN A 88 -22.03 -18.12 7.34
C GLN A 88 -21.30 -17.43 6.18
N GLN A 89 -22.04 -16.83 5.24
CA GLN A 89 -21.45 -16.08 4.13
C GLN A 89 -20.83 -14.75 4.59
N ALA A 90 -21.31 -14.17 5.70
CA ALA A 90 -20.79 -12.92 6.26
C ALA A 90 -19.61 -13.13 7.23
N ILE A 91 -19.50 -14.31 7.85
CA ILE A 91 -18.45 -14.61 8.86
C ILE A 91 -17.02 -14.30 8.37
N PRO A 92 -16.58 -14.70 7.15
CA PRO A 92 -15.21 -14.45 6.70
C PRO A 92 -14.82 -12.97 6.65
N PHE A 93 -15.80 -12.06 6.56
CA PHE A 93 -15.57 -10.63 6.55
C PHE A 93 -15.45 -10.03 7.97
N LEU A 94 -16.10 -10.65 8.96
CA LEU A 94 -16.20 -10.13 10.33
C LEU A 94 -15.30 -10.86 11.33
N VAL A 95 -14.68 -11.97 10.93
CA VAL A 95 -13.86 -12.82 11.80
C VAL A 95 -12.66 -12.11 12.45
N GLY A 96 -12.18 -11.00 11.88
CA GLY A 96 -11.12 -10.18 12.48
C GLY A 96 -11.49 -9.57 13.84
N CYS A 97 -12.79 -9.43 14.14
CA CYS A 97 -13.28 -8.86 15.40
C CYS A 97 -14.45 -9.70 15.97
N PRO A 98 -14.18 -10.53 17.01
CA PRO A 98 -15.20 -11.36 17.64
C PRO A 98 -16.39 -10.58 18.22
N ALA A 99 -16.17 -9.39 18.79
CA ALA A 99 -17.27 -8.54 19.29
C ALA A 99 -18.23 -8.13 18.17
N CYS A 100 -17.69 -7.63 17.05
CA CYS A 100 -18.49 -7.29 15.87
C CYS A 100 -19.27 -8.49 15.34
N LEU A 101 -18.60 -9.64 15.17
CA LEU A 101 -19.26 -10.86 14.71
C LEU A 101 -20.39 -11.27 15.66
N ARG A 102 -20.17 -11.22 16.97
CA ARG A 102 -21.20 -11.57 17.96
C ARG A 102 -22.39 -10.61 17.91
N ASN A 103 -22.15 -9.30 17.84
CA ASN A 103 -23.21 -8.30 17.71
C ASN A 103 -24.03 -8.51 16.42
N PHE A 104 -23.34 -8.79 15.30
CA PHE A 104 -23.97 -9.04 14.01
C PHE A 104 -24.86 -10.29 14.07
N LEU A 105 -24.37 -11.37 14.68
CA LEU A 105 -25.15 -12.58 14.89
C LEU A 105 -26.35 -12.32 15.80
N ASN A 106 -26.16 -11.61 16.91
CA ASN A 106 -27.24 -11.28 17.85
C ASN A 106 -28.40 -10.54 17.16
N LEU A 107 -28.12 -9.59 16.25
CA LEU A 107 -29.15 -8.90 15.48
C LEU A 107 -30.06 -9.88 14.70
N PHE A 108 -29.47 -10.84 13.99
CA PHE A 108 -30.26 -11.80 13.19
C PHE A 108 -30.83 -12.95 14.01
N CYS A 109 -30.16 -13.34 15.10
CA CYS A 109 -30.66 -14.31 16.07
C CYS A 109 -31.93 -13.80 16.74
N GLU A 110 -31.94 -12.55 17.20
CA GLU A 110 -33.10 -11.93 17.83
C GLU A 110 -34.23 -11.73 16.81
N LEU A 111 -33.91 -11.31 15.58
CA LEU A 111 -34.91 -11.19 14.52
C LEU A 111 -35.61 -12.53 14.22
N THR A 112 -34.86 -13.64 14.22
CA THR A 112 -35.35 -14.93 13.72
C THR A 112 -35.93 -15.80 14.82
N CYS A 113 -35.25 -15.92 15.95
CA CYS A 113 -35.52 -16.98 16.94
C CYS A 113 -35.91 -16.46 18.34
N SER A 114 -35.91 -15.15 18.59
CA SER A 114 -36.24 -14.62 19.93
C SER A 114 -37.63 -15.04 20.39
N PRO A 115 -37.82 -15.50 21.64
CA PRO A 115 -39.17 -15.79 22.17
C PRO A 115 -40.08 -14.56 22.22
N ASN A 116 -39.50 -13.37 22.29
CA ASN A 116 -40.20 -12.10 22.43
C ASN A 116 -40.29 -11.32 21.11
N GLN A 117 -40.17 -12.01 19.98
CA GLN A 117 -40.10 -11.41 18.64
C GLN A 117 -41.24 -10.41 18.37
N SER A 118 -42.46 -10.67 18.84
CA SER A 118 -43.60 -9.78 18.61
C SER A 118 -43.51 -8.42 19.29
N LEU A 119 -42.63 -8.24 20.29
CA LEU A 119 -42.45 -6.95 20.97
C LEU A 119 -41.69 -5.95 20.10
N PHE A 120 -40.79 -6.42 19.23
CA PHE A 120 -39.91 -5.55 18.44
C PHE A 120 -39.99 -5.79 16.92
N ILE A 121 -40.81 -6.72 16.45
CA ILE A 121 -41.07 -6.91 15.01
C ILE A 121 -42.56 -6.74 14.70
N ASN A 122 -42.84 -5.94 13.67
CA ASN A 122 -44.17 -5.80 13.09
C ASN A 122 -44.18 -6.20 11.62
N VAL A 123 -45.17 -6.97 11.19
CA VAL A 123 -45.31 -7.37 9.78
C VAL A 123 -46.10 -6.30 9.04
N THR A 124 -45.43 -5.56 8.15
CA THR A 124 -46.02 -4.39 7.47
C THR A 124 -46.68 -4.72 6.13
N SER A 125 -46.21 -5.78 5.47
CA SER A 125 -46.77 -6.19 4.19
C SER A 125 -46.70 -7.71 4.00
N VAL A 126 -47.67 -8.25 3.27
CA VAL A 126 -47.79 -9.67 2.96
C VAL A 126 -47.81 -9.84 1.45
N ASP A 127 -46.91 -10.67 0.95
CA ASP A 127 -46.79 -11.03 -0.46
C ASP A 127 -47.38 -12.44 -0.70
N LYS A 128 -47.83 -12.71 -1.93
CA LYS A 128 -48.25 -14.06 -2.34
C LYS A 128 -47.14 -14.73 -3.16
N VAL A 129 -46.52 -15.77 -2.60
CA VAL A 129 -45.42 -16.52 -3.23
C VAL A 129 -45.82 -17.99 -3.32
N GLY A 130 -45.82 -18.56 -4.54
CA GLY A 130 -46.16 -19.97 -4.75
C GLY A 130 -47.59 -20.34 -4.33
N GLY A 131 -48.52 -19.38 -4.30
CA GLY A 131 -49.91 -19.59 -3.87
C GLY A 131 -50.17 -19.33 -2.38
N ASN A 132 -49.12 -19.29 -1.55
CA ASN A 132 -49.22 -19.05 -0.10
C ASN A 132 -48.97 -17.58 0.24
N LEU A 133 -49.54 -17.13 1.37
CA LEU A 133 -49.27 -15.82 1.96
C LEU A 133 -47.94 -15.86 2.73
N THR A 134 -47.09 -14.88 2.48
CA THR A 134 -45.70 -14.81 2.97
C THR A 134 -45.36 -13.39 3.39
N VAL A 135 -44.40 -13.22 4.29
CA VAL A 135 -43.94 -11.88 4.71
C VAL A 135 -43.32 -11.13 3.53
N GLY A 136 -43.90 -9.98 3.17
CA GLY A 136 -43.41 -9.07 2.14
C GLY A 136 -42.48 -7.98 2.68
N GLY A 137 -42.68 -7.61 3.94
CA GLY A 137 -41.84 -6.67 4.67
C GLY A 137 -42.19 -6.56 6.16
N ILE A 138 -41.22 -6.12 6.95
CA ILE A 138 -41.34 -5.94 8.40
C ILE A 138 -40.75 -4.60 8.85
N ASP A 139 -41.27 -4.07 9.94
CA ASP A 139 -40.57 -3.11 10.79
C ASP A 139 -39.84 -3.86 11.90
N TYR A 140 -38.57 -3.54 12.10
CA TYR A 140 -37.75 -4.10 13.17
C TYR A 140 -37.25 -2.97 14.08
N PHE A 141 -37.79 -2.92 15.29
CA PHE A 141 -37.45 -1.94 16.30
C PHE A 141 -36.18 -2.35 17.04
N VAL A 142 -35.10 -1.59 16.86
CA VAL A 142 -33.78 -1.88 17.44
C VAL A 142 -33.32 -0.64 18.20
N SER A 143 -32.89 -0.78 19.45
CA SER A 143 -32.45 0.37 20.24
C SER A 143 -31.24 1.06 19.60
N ASP A 144 -31.19 2.40 19.68
CA ASP A 144 -30.05 3.18 19.18
C ASP A 144 -28.74 2.74 19.84
N THR A 145 -28.77 2.40 21.13
CA THR A 145 -27.60 1.91 21.88
C THR A 145 -27.02 0.63 21.31
N PHE A 146 -27.87 -0.34 20.96
CA PHE A 146 -27.42 -1.58 20.34
C PHE A 146 -26.94 -1.33 18.91
N GLY A 147 -27.70 -0.55 18.12
CA GLY A 147 -27.36 -0.24 16.74
C GLY A 147 -26.01 0.48 16.60
N GLU A 148 -25.77 1.51 17.40
CA GLU A 148 -24.50 2.24 17.43
C GLU A 148 -23.36 1.34 17.92
N GLY A 149 -23.57 0.57 18.99
CA GLY A 149 -22.56 -0.39 19.48
C GLY A 149 -22.17 -1.45 18.45
N LEU A 150 -23.16 -1.99 17.73
CA LEU A 150 -22.95 -2.91 16.61
C LEU A 150 -22.13 -2.23 15.50
N TYR A 151 -22.53 -1.05 15.04
CA TYR A 151 -21.81 -0.32 13.99
C TYR A 151 -20.37 0.02 14.41
N ASP A 152 -20.17 0.55 15.62
CA ASP A 152 -18.87 0.95 16.12
C ASP A 152 -17.92 -0.23 16.33
N SER A 153 -18.45 -1.39 16.71
CA SER A 153 -17.64 -2.61 16.78
C SER A 153 -17.16 -3.10 15.41
N CYS A 154 -17.85 -2.75 14.32
CA CYS A 154 -17.62 -3.28 12.98
C CYS A 154 -16.96 -2.31 11.97
N LYS A 155 -17.05 -0.99 12.20
CA LYS A 155 -16.69 0.05 11.20
C LYS A 155 -15.23 0.04 10.72
N ASP A 156 -14.31 -0.47 11.55
CA ASP A 156 -12.87 -0.50 11.26
C ASP A 156 -12.34 -1.92 10.98
N VAL A 157 -13.20 -2.94 11.04
CA VAL A 157 -12.82 -4.34 10.81
C VAL A 157 -12.31 -4.52 9.39
N LYS A 158 -11.16 -5.16 9.23
CA LYS A 158 -10.53 -5.36 7.93
C LYS A 158 -10.82 -6.74 7.38
N PHE A 159 -11.13 -6.79 6.10
CA PHE A 159 -11.12 -8.02 5.33
C PHE A 159 -9.69 -8.28 4.83
N GLY A 160 -8.97 -9.16 5.53
CA GLY A 160 -7.52 -9.36 5.34
C GLY A 160 -7.10 -9.64 3.90
N SER A 161 -7.87 -10.41 3.14
CA SER A 161 -7.52 -10.79 1.76
C SER A 161 -7.53 -9.62 0.76
N ALA A 162 -8.41 -8.64 0.95
CA ALA A 162 -8.51 -7.48 0.07
C ALA A 162 -7.90 -6.20 0.66
N ASN A 163 -7.49 -6.24 1.93
CA ASN A 163 -7.05 -5.07 2.71
C ASN A 163 -8.06 -3.90 2.65
N THR A 164 -9.35 -4.22 2.54
CA THR A 164 -10.48 -3.28 2.58
C THR A 164 -11.24 -3.41 3.89
N ARG A 165 -12.11 -2.47 4.21
CA ARG A 165 -12.97 -2.60 5.40
C ARG A 165 -14.09 -3.60 5.10
N ALA A 166 -14.45 -4.42 6.07
CA ALA A 166 -15.57 -5.35 5.96
C ALA A 166 -16.87 -4.61 5.61
N MET A 167 -17.06 -3.41 6.17
CA MET A 167 -18.20 -2.54 5.91
C MET A 167 -18.26 -1.98 4.47
N ASP A 168 -17.16 -1.96 3.73
CA ASP A 168 -17.19 -1.57 2.32
C ASP A 168 -17.92 -2.63 1.47
N LEU A 169 -17.86 -3.89 1.89
CA LEU A 169 -18.47 -5.04 1.22
C LEU A 169 -19.85 -5.36 1.80
N LEU A 170 -19.98 -5.43 3.13
CA LEU A 170 -21.21 -5.80 3.83
C LEU A 170 -22.17 -4.63 4.08
N GLY A 171 -21.67 -3.40 4.04
CA GLY A 171 -22.45 -2.19 4.32
C GLY A 171 -22.54 -1.21 3.16
N ALA A 172 -22.05 -1.58 1.98
CA ALA A 172 -21.94 -0.69 0.82
C ALA A 172 -21.33 0.68 1.14
N ARG A 173 -20.26 0.69 1.96
CA ARG A 173 -19.56 1.91 2.43
C ARG A 173 -20.43 2.85 3.28
N ALA A 174 -21.41 2.30 4.00
CA ALA A 174 -22.20 3.05 4.97
C ALA A 174 -21.31 3.76 6.00
N LYS A 175 -21.62 5.03 6.27
CA LYS A 175 -20.87 5.89 7.21
C LYS A 175 -21.46 5.92 8.61
N ASN A 176 -22.67 5.41 8.78
CA ASN A 176 -23.41 5.39 10.03
C ASN A 176 -24.33 4.16 10.07
N VAL A 177 -24.84 3.84 11.27
CA VAL A 177 -25.74 2.70 11.49
C VAL A 177 -27.01 2.78 10.63
N LYS A 178 -27.57 3.97 10.41
CA LYS A 178 -28.81 4.16 9.63
C LYS A 178 -28.62 3.78 8.16
N GLU A 179 -27.53 4.23 7.54
CA GLU A 179 -27.16 3.84 6.18
C GLU A 179 -26.92 2.34 6.07
N TRP A 180 -26.25 1.76 7.08
CA TRP A 180 -25.97 0.33 7.09
C TRP A 180 -27.24 -0.51 7.20
N PHE A 181 -28.11 -0.17 8.15
CA PHE A 181 -29.41 -0.81 8.35
C PHE A 181 -30.32 -0.68 7.13
N THR A 182 -30.31 0.50 6.48
CA THR A 182 -31.03 0.70 5.22
C THR A 182 -30.50 -0.23 4.12
N PHE A 183 -29.18 -0.46 4.06
CA PHE A 183 -28.57 -1.35 3.08
C PHE A 183 -28.93 -2.82 3.33
N ILE A 184 -28.70 -3.34 4.54
CA ILE A 184 -28.96 -4.76 4.87
C ILE A 184 -30.46 -5.09 4.90
N GLY A 185 -31.30 -4.10 5.19
CA GLY A 185 -32.76 -4.24 5.21
C GLY A 185 -33.42 -4.11 3.84
N LYS A 186 -32.68 -3.71 2.80
CA LYS A 186 -33.22 -3.61 1.45
C LYS A 186 -33.57 -5.00 0.91
N LYS A 187 -34.80 -5.14 0.40
CA LYS A 187 -35.26 -6.35 -0.30
C LYS A 187 -34.36 -6.62 -1.51
N ALA A 188 -33.77 -7.80 -1.57
CA ALA A 188 -32.91 -8.22 -2.65
C ALA A 188 -33.70 -8.42 -3.95
N THR A 189 -33.12 -7.98 -5.07
CA THR A 189 -33.59 -8.36 -6.40
C THR A 189 -33.38 -9.87 -6.61
N PRO A 190 -34.16 -10.54 -7.48
CA PRO A 190 -33.97 -11.96 -7.76
C PRO A 190 -32.52 -12.28 -8.15
N GLY A 191 -31.89 -13.20 -7.41
CA GLY A 191 -30.48 -13.57 -7.61
C GLY A 191 -29.43 -12.61 -7.02
N GLY A 192 -29.86 -11.52 -6.39
CA GLY A 192 -29.00 -10.58 -5.67
C GLY A 192 -28.70 -11.01 -4.23
N LEU A 193 -27.62 -10.49 -3.66
CA LEU A 193 -27.31 -10.61 -2.22
C LEU A 193 -28.26 -9.73 -1.38
N GLY A 194 -28.59 -10.17 -0.17
CA GLY A 194 -29.44 -9.43 0.79
C GLY A 194 -30.74 -10.14 1.18
N SER A 195 -31.60 -9.42 1.92
CA SER A 195 -32.81 -9.95 2.53
C SER A 195 -33.88 -10.39 1.52
N PRO A 196 -34.60 -11.51 1.72
CA PRO A 196 -35.67 -11.94 0.82
C PRO A 196 -36.93 -11.06 0.85
N TYR A 197 -37.14 -10.30 1.93
CA TYR A 197 -38.21 -9.33 2.13
C TYR A 197 -37.64 -8.01 2.68
N ALA A 198 -38.42 -6.93 2.66
CA ALA A 198 -37.94 -5.63 3.16
C ALA A 198 -37.90 -5.61 4.70
N ILE A 199 -36.83 -5.09 5.29
CA ILE A 199 -36.70 -4.89 6.74
C ILE A 199 -36.43 -3.41 6.97
N ALA A 200 -37.40 -2.71 7.56
CA ALA A 200 -37.26 -1.33 7.96
C ALA A 200 -36.80 -1.28 9.42
N PHE A 201 -35.53 -0.95 9.64
CA PHE A 201 -34.99 -0.79 10.99
C PHE A 201 -35.41 0.57 11.55
N GLN A 202 -36.04 0.57 12.72
CA GLN A 202 -36.51 1.77 13.39
C GLN A 202 -36.00 1.83 14.84
N PRO A 203 -35.65 3.02 15.37
CA PRO A 203 -35.06 3.12 16.70
C PRO A 203 -36.06 2.96 17.84
N ASN A 204 -37.32 3.34 17.61
CA ASN A 204 -38.38 3.35 18.60
C ASN A 204 -39.72 2.94 17.98
N ALA A 205 -40.51 2.18 18.73
CA ALA A 205 -41.90 1.90 18.39
C ALA A 205 -42.84 3.02 18.88
N THR A 206 -44.03 3.10 18.29
CA THR A 206 -45.05 4.05 18.74
C THR A 206 -45.59 3.59 20.10
N LYS A 207 -45.52 4.44 21.14
CA LYS A 207 -45.88 4.10 22.53
C LYS A 207 -47.28 3.50 22.72
N SER A 208 -48.19 3.68 21.77
CA SER A 208 -49.56 3.13 21.82
C SER A 208 -49.68 1.66 21.39
N SER A 209 -48.62 1.05 20.86
CA SER A 209 -48.65 -0.30 20.26
C SER A 209 -48.29 -1.44 21.22
N GLY A 210 -47.79 -1.14 22.44
CA GLY A 210 -47.28 -2.15 23.37
C GLY A 210 -45.97 -2.82 22.92
N MET A 211 -45.37 -2.32 21.83
CA MET A 211 -44.07 -2.75 21.33
C MET A 211 -42.93 -2.00 22.03
N GLU A 212 -41.81 -2.69 22.19
CA GLU A 212 -40.58 -2.15 22.75
C GLU A 212 -39.41 -2.48 21.81
N PRO A 213 -38.43 -1.58 21.65
CA PRO A 213 -37.27 -1.87 20.81
C PRO A 213 -36.43 -3.00 21.42
N MET A 214 -35.85 -3.84 20.56
CA MET A 214 -34.88 -4.84 20.97
C MET A 214 -33.71 -4.15 21.69
N ASN A 215 -33.50 -4.53 22.95
CA ASN A 215 -32.51 -3.93 23.83
C ASN A 215 -31.58 -4.98 24.43
N VAL A 216 -30.88 -5.71 23.56
CA VAL A 216 -29.80 -6.61 23.96
C VAL A 216 -28.49 -5.83 24.10
N SER A 217 -27.57 -6.31 24.94
CA SER A 217 -26.26 -5.67 25.10
C SER A 217 -25.39 -5.85 23.84
N ALA A 218 -24.78 -4.77 23.38
CA ALA A 218 -23.72 -4.81 22.38
C ALA A 218 -22.37 -4.99 23.06
N TYR A 219 -21.53 -5.87 22.50
CA TYR A 219 -20.14 -6.05 22.93
C TYR A 219 -19.24 -4.99 22.30
N SER A 220 -18.38 -4.40 23.10
CA SER A 220 -17.38 -3.44 22.64
C SER A 220 -16.12 -4.16 22.17
N CYS A 221 -15.36 -3.54 21.25
CA CYS A 221 -14.05 -4.05 20.84
C CYS A 221 -13.06 -4.23 22.01
N GLY A 222 -13.23 -3.44 23.07
CA GLY A 222 -12.37 -3.46 24.25
C GLY A 222 -12.74 -4.53 25.28
N ASP A 223 -13.84 -5.27 25.07
CA ASP A 223 -14.28 -6.32 25.99
C ASP A 223 -13.24 -7.44 26.10
N ILE A 224 -12.99 -7.92 27.31
CA ILE A 224 -11.93 -8.90 27.58
C ILE A 224 -12.28 -10.27 26.99
N SER A 225 -13.57 -10.63 26.97
CA SER A 225 -14.06 -11.93 26.48
C SER A 225 -14.15 -12.02 24.96
N LEU A 226 -14.44 -10.91 24.28
CA LEU A 226 -14.63 -10.81 22.83
C LEU A 226 -13.75 -9.73 22.20
N GLY A 227 -12.56 -9.54 22.75
CA GLY A 227 -11.62 -8.49 22.34
C GLY A 227 -11.21 -8.61 20.88
N CYS A 228 -11.10 -7.47 20.21
CA CYS A 228 -10.71 -7.41 18.80
C CYS A 228 -9.22 -7.11 18.63
N SER A 229 -8.66 -7.47 17.47
CA SER A 229 -7.29 -7.10 17.13
C SER A 229 -7.18 -5.57 16.97
N CYS A 230 -6.01 -5.00 17.27
CA CYS A 230 -5.80 -3.56 17.09
C CYS A 230 -5.89 -3.12 15.61
N GLY A 231 -5.60 -4.04 14.68
CA GLY A 231 -5.71 -3.77 13.24
C GLY A 231 -7.15 -3.67 12.75
N ASP A 232 -8.09 -4.32 13.46
CA ASP A 232 -9.51 -4.40 13.14
C ASP A 232 -10.36 -3.45 13.99
N CYS A 233 -9.88 -3.04 15.16
CA CYS A 233 -10.56 -2.04 15.98
C CYS A 233 -9.55 -1.20 16.79
N PRO A 234 -9.38 0.10 16.49
CA PRO A 234 -8.47 0.99 17.22
C PRO A 234 -8.84 1.18 18.69
N SER A 235 -10.11 0.98 19.04
CA SER A 235 -10.63 1.06 20.42
C SER A 235 -10.41 -0.23 21.23
N SER A 236 -9.71 -1.22 20.67
CA SER A 236 -9.33 -2.42 21.39
C SER A 236 -8.40 -2.10 22.57
N SER A 237 -8.60 -2.80 23.69
CA SER A 237 -7.77 -2.67 24.91
C SER A 237 -6.32 -3.11 24.71
N VAL A 238 -6.04 -3.88 23.64
CA VAL A 238 -4.69 -4.35 23.27
C VAL A 238 -3.93 -3.30 22.45
N CYS A 239 -4.61 -2.30 21.89
CA CYS A 239 -3.94 -1.20 21.22
C CYS A 239 -3.10 -0.43 22.24
N SER A 240 -1.78 -0.59 22.16
CA SER A 240 -0.87 0.31 22.85
C SER A 240 -1.13 1.70 22.29
N SER A 241 -1.52 2.64 23.15
CA SER A 241 -1.40 4.07 22.86
C SER A 241 0.08 4.42 22.83
N SER A 242 0.82 3.86 21.87
CA SER A 242 2.18 4.28 21.59
C SER A 242 2.09 5.62 20.88
N SER A 243 1.74 6.67 21.63
CA SER A 243 2.16 8.04 21.33
C SER A 243 3.67 8.18 21.55
N SER A 244 4.43 7.20 21.05
CA SER A 244 5.86 7.25 20.84
C SER A 244 6.07 6.96 19.37
N THR A 245 5.53 7.83 18.53
CA THR A 245 6.37 8.37 17.46
C THR A 245 7.54 9.06 18.17
N THR A 246 8.49 8.26 18.69
CA THR A 246 9.88 8.57 18.39
C THR A 246 9.90 8.52 16.88
N THR A 247 9.53 9.65 16.27
CA THR A 247 10.07 10.06 15.01
C THR A 247 11.53 9.70 15.19
N GLN A 248 11.97 8.61 14.57
CA GLN A 248 13.37 8.45 14.29
C GLN A 248 13.66 9.61 13.36
N LYS A 249 13.80 10.80 13.97
CA LYS A 249 14.63 11.87 13.47
C LYS A 249 15.88 11.11 13.15
N ARG A 250 16.14 10.96 11.85
CA ARG A 250 17.39 10.41 11.38
C ARG A 250 18.46 11.29 12.01
N ASP A 251 18.97 10.86 13.15
CA ASP A 251 19.89 11.65 13.93
C ASP A 251 21.14 11.74 13.07
N SER A 252 21.28 12.89 12.42
CA SER A 252 22.51 13.25 11.73
C SER A 252 23.64 13.04 12.72
N CYS A 253 24.69 12.32 12.31
CA CYS A 253 25.88 12.02 13.11
C CYS A 253 26.23 13.24 13.99
N SER A 254 26.00 13.11 15.29
CA SER A 254 26.26 14.14 16.28
C SER A 254 27.10 13.52 17.39
N LEU A 255 28.29 14.07 17.58
CA LEU A 255 29.18 13.67 18.67
C LEU A 255 28.94 14.61 19.83
N LYS A 256 28.75 14.03 21.01
CA LYS A 256 28.68 14.78 22.27
C LYS A 256 30.11 14.97 22.78
N ILE A 257 30.62 16.19 22.71
CA ILE A 257 31.91 16.58 23.31
C ILE A 257 31.58 17.46 24.52
N GLY A 258 31.67 16.87 25.71
CA GLY A 258 31.27 17.51 26.97
C GLY A 258 29.76 17.82 27.01
N ASN A 259 29.40 19.10 27.19
CA ASN A 259 28.01 19.57 27.23
C ASN A 259 27.47 20.05 25.87
N LEU A 260 28.28 20.10 24.81
CA LEU A 260 27.82 20.48 23.47
C LEU A 260 27.59 19.25 22.59
N MET A 261 26.50 19.30 21.83
CA MET A 261 26.27 18.41 20.68
C MET A 261 26.80 19.08 19.43
N VAL A 262 27.80 18.47 18.80
CA VAL A 262 28.42 18.98 17.56
C VAL A 262 28.10 18.02 16.43
N LYS A 263 27.64 18.56 15.29
CA LYS A 263 27.41 17.75 14.09
C LYS A 263 28.77 17.31 13.52
N CYS A 264 28.86 16.07 13.04
CA CYS A 264 30.10 15.50 12.50
C CYS A 264 30.67 16.34 11.34
N VAL A 265 29.82 16.99 10.54
CA VAL A 265 30.24 17.90 9.46
C VAL A 265 30.99 19.11 9.99
N ASP A 266 30.48 19.73 11.07
CA ASP A 266 31.10 20.92 11.67
C ASP A 266 32.45 20.56 12.32
N LEU A 267 32.56 19.36 12.91
CA LEU A 267 33.81 18.85 13.47
C LEU A 267 34.87 18.56 12.39
N ILE A 268 34.47 17.94 11.27
CA ILE A 268 35.38 17.68 10.15
C ILE A 268 35.86 19.01 9.54
N LEU A 269 34.95 19.95 9.33
CA LEU A 269 35.27 21.25 8.74
C LEU A 269 36.22 22.05 9.63
N THR A 270 35.98 22.08 10.95
CA THR A 270 36.86 22.77 11.91
C THR A 270 38.25 22.16 11.97
N VAL A 271 38.37 20.82 11.97
CA VAL A 271 39.69 20.15 11.91
C VAL A 271 40.43 20.50 10.62
N LEU A 272 39.76 20.49 9.47
CA LEU A 272 40.36 20.87 8.19
C LEU A 272 40.86 22.33 8.20
N TYR A 273 40.08 23.26 8.76
CA TYR A 273 40.49 24.66 8.90
C TYR A 273 41.70 24.83 9.83
N ILE A 274 41.76 24.10 10.95
CA ILE A 274 42.92 24.12 11.85
C ILE A 274 44.18 23.64 11.11
N ILE A 275 44.08 22.52 10.38
CA ILE A 275 45.20 21.99 9.59
C ILE A 275 45.65 23.03 8.56
N LEU A 276 44.72 23.66 7.83
CA LEU A 276 45.05 24.69 6.84
C LEU A 276 45.78 25.89 7.47
N ILE A 277 45.29 26.39 8.61
CA ILE A 277 45.93 27.49 9.34
C ILE A 277 47.32 27.09 9.82
N CYS A 278 47.49 25.89 10.38
CA CYS A 278 48.80 25.38 10.79
C CYS A 278 49.78 25.28 9.61
N VAL A 279 49.33 24.83 8.44
CA VAL A 279 50.16 24.79 7.22
C VAL A 279 50.53 26.18 6.75
N LEU A 280 49.60 27.14 6.74
CA LEU A 280 49.86 28.53 6.32
C LEU A 280 50.80 29.26 7.28
N LEU A 281 50.61 29.09 8.59
CA LEU A 281 51.50 29.64 9.60
C LEU A 281 52.87 28.95 9.56
N GLY A 282 52.92 27.63 9.41
CA GLY A 282 54.17 26.88 9.22
C GLY A 282 54.94 27.32 7.98
N TRP A 283 54.24 27.52 6.86
CA TRP A 283 54.81 28.05 5.63
C TRP A 283 55.32 29.48 5.81
N GLY A 284 54.55 30.36 6.44
CA GLY A 284 54.94 31.75 6.73
C GLY A 284 56.15 31.85 7.66
N LEU A 285 56.20 31.04 8.71
CA LEU A 285 57.33 30.94 9.63
C LEU A 285 58.57 30.33 8.96
N TYR A 286 58.39 29.32 8.09
CA TYR A 286 59.47 28.74 7.30
C TYR A 286 60.04 29.77 6.32
N HIS A 287 59.20 30.54 5.63
CA HIS A 287 59.63 31.62 4.74
C HIS A 287 60.35 32.73 5.51
N ARG A 288 59.82 33.18 6.65
CA ARG A 288 60.51 34.13 7.53
C ARG A 288 61.84 33.60 8.04
N LYS A 289 61.95 32.32 8.38
CA LYS A 289 63.21 31.69 8.82
C LYS A 289 64.20 31.52 7.66
N ARG A 290 63.70 31.35 6.43
CA ARG A 290 64.51 31.30 5.20
C ARG A 290 65.05 32.68 4.83
N GLU A 291 64.26 33.75 4.97
CA GLU A 291 64.74 35.13 4.81
C GLU A 291 65.65 35.59 5.96
N ARG A 292 65.46 35.06 7.17
CA ARG A 292 66.33 35.31 8.34
C ARG A 292 67.58 34.44 8.39
N LYS A 293 67.81 33.51 7.45
CA LYS A 293 69.16 32.96 7.26
C LYS A 293 69.96 34.02 6.48
N PRO A 294 70.91 34.72 7.11
CA PRO A 294 71.76 35.63 6.37
C PRO A 294 72.64 34.76 5.48
N ALA A 295 72.56 34.94 4.17
CA ALA A 295 73.75 34.74 3.37
C ALA A 295 74.79 35.71 3.95
N TYR A 296 75.85 35.17 4.56
CA TYR A 296 77.05 35.93 4.92
C TYR A 296 77.53 36.63 3.64
N ARG A 297 77.23 37.91 3.49
CA ARG A 297 77.81 38.77 2.48
C ARG A 297 78.32 40.03 3.16
N THR A 298 79.61 39.97 3.45
CA THR A 298 80.42 41.07 3.94
C THR A 298 80.45 42.21 2.92
N LYS A 299 80.17 43.41 3.44
CA LYS A 299 80.46 44.77 2.93
C LYS A 299 79.71 45.31 1.69
N SER A 300 78.84 46.26 2.03
CA SER A 300 78.38 47.42 1.25
C SER A 300 79.51 48.44 1.07
N VAL A 301 79.59 49.09 -0.11
CA VAL A 301 80.00 50.49 -0.27
C VAL A 301 79.20 51.14 -1.42
N SER A 302 78.80 52.39 -1.15
CA SER A 302 78.29 53.48 -2.01
C SER A 302 76.91 53.33 -2.62
N ASN A 303 75.89 54.12 -2.26
CA ASN A 303 75.70 55.59 -2.17
C ASN A 303 75.04 56.17 -3.43
N VAL A 304 73.94 56.90 -3.16
CA VAL A 304 73.57 58.21 -3.75
C VAL A 304 72.57 58.24 -4.92
N ILE A 305 71.40 58.79 -4.54
CA ILE A 305 70.48 59.71 -5.23
C ILE A 305 69.31 59.14 -6.07
N SER A 306 68.14 59.36 -5.48
CA SER A 306 66.80 59.49 -6.05
C SER A 306 66.73 60.30 -7.35
N GLY A 307 65.72 59.96 -8.17
CA GLY A 307 64.99 61.01 -8.85
C GLY A 307 64.45 60.65 -10.21
N GLY A 308 63.18 60.22 -10.22
CA GLY A 308 62.19 60.79 -11.12
C GLY A 308 62.05 60.16 -12.51
N VAL A 309 60.87 59.63 -12.83
CA VAL A 309 59.84 60.21 -13.74
C VAL A 309 60.36 60.32 -15.19
N LEU A 310 59.71 59.84 -16.26
CA LEU A 310 58.30 59.92 -16.60
C LEU A 310 58.01 59.07 -17.85
N TYR A 311 56.76 58.59 -17.89
CA TYR A 311 56.01 57.91 -18.95
C TYR A 311 56.30 58.23 -20.42
N SER A 312 56.13 57.20 -21.27
CA SER A 312 55.22 57.16 -22.46
C SER A 312 55.83 56.29 -23.56
N ARG A 313 55.12 55.63 -24.47
CA ARG A 313 53.72 55.27 -24.71
C ARG A 313 53.75 54.61 -26.11
N ASN A 314 52.92 53.58 -26.34
CA ASN A 314 52.49 53.09 -27.66
C ASN A 314 53.55 52.39 -28.53
N GLN A 315 53.24 51.54 -29.50
CA GLN A 315 52.09 50.72 -29.91
C GLN A 315 52.56 50.06 -31.22
N GLU A 316 52.18 48.81 -31.44
CA GLU A 316 52.02 48.16 -32.75
C GLU A 316 53.20 47.83 -33.69
N LYS A 317 53.29 46.51 -33.92
CA LYS A 317 53.15 45.77 -35.19
C LYS A 317 54.20 45.87 -36.31
N ASP A 318 54.66 44.65 -36.61
CA ASP A 318 54.73 44.00 -37.92
C ASP A 318 55.99 44.08 -38.79
N GLU A 319 56.28 42.89 -39.32
CA GLU A 319 56.97 42.54 -40.58
C GLU A 319 58.52 42.47 -40.64
N ASN A 320 59.03 41.26 -40.36
CA ASN A 320 59.94 40.40 -41.15
C ASN A 320 61.09 40.95 -42.04
N LEU A 321 62.27 40.33 -41.80
CA LEU A 321 63.40 39.95 -42.70
C LEU A 321 64.50 41.01 -43.00
N PRO A 322 65.75 40.61 -43.35
CA PRO A 322 66.58 39.53 -42.80
C PRO A 322 68.11 39.87 -42.70
N MET A 323 68.89 38.90 -42.18
CA MET A 323 70.27 38.52 -42.58
C MET A 323 71.39 39.57 -42.52
N HIS A 324 72.33 39.49 -41.57
CA HIS A 324 73.72 38.98 -41.68
C HIS A 324 74.47 39.86 -40.65
N GLN A 325 75.39 39.45 -39.78
CA GLN A 325 76.63 38.75 -40.05
C GLN A 325 77.42 38.65 -38.71
N ILE A 326 78.33 37.67 -38.66
CA ILE A 326 79.68 37.78 -38.08
C ILE A 326 79.87 37.49 -36.58
N ILE A 327 80.46 36.30 -36.39
CA ILE A 327 81.60 35.94 -35.51
C ILE A 327 81.30 35.90 -34.01
N GLU A 328 81.13 34.70 -33.45
CA GLU A 328 82.18 33.82 -32.89
C GLU A 328 82.75 34.37 -31.56
N ASP A 329 82.87 33.45 -30.60
CA ASP A 329 83.35 33.64 -29.22
C ASP A 329 82.41 34.29 -28.18
N VAL A 330 81.48 33.47 -27.67
CA VAL A 330 81.16 33.51 -26.23
C VAL A 330 81.28 32.12 -25.64
N SER A 331 82.51 31.81 -25.24
CA SER A 331 82.90 31.17 -23.99
C SER A 331 81.75 30.52 -23.20
N GLN A 332 81.82 29.19 -23.12
CA GLN A 332 81.15 28.35 -22.14
C GLN A 332 80.95 29.07 -20.80
N ASN A 333 79.73 29.55 -20.56
CA ASN A 333 79.23 29.72 -19.21
C ASN A 333 78.17 28.62 -19.01
N ARG A 334 78.66 27.39 -18.77
CA ARG A 334 77.86 26.37 -18.11
C ARG A 334 77.52 26.92 -16.74
N ASN A 335 76.41 27.64 -16.65
CA ASN A 335 75.68 27.73 -15.41
C ASN A 335 75.25 26.30 -15.09
N GLU A 336 76.08 25.58 -14.32
CA GLU A 336 75.66 24.38 -13.61
C GLU A 336 74.54 24.82 -12.67
N VAL A 337 73.32 24.79 -13.18
CA VAL A 337 72.13 24.76 -12.37
C VAL A 337 72.31 23.53 -11.50
N ARG A 338 72.55 23.74 -10.19
CA ARG A 338 72.55 22.65 -9.21
C ARG A 338 71.13 22.09 -9.14
N LEU A 339 70.83 21.16 -10.04
CA LEU A 339 69.66 20.32 -9.98
C LEU A 339 69.71 19.54 -8.66
N SER A 340 68.58 19.42 -7.96
CA SER A 340 68.50 18.57 -6.76
C SER A 340 68.93 17.14 -7.12
N PRO A 341 69.40 16.31 -6.16
CA PRO A 341 69.84 14.94 -6.46
C PRO A 341 68.81 14.13 -7.25
N VAL A 342 67.52 14.33 -6.94
CA VAL A 342 66.39 13.72 -7.64
C VAL A 342 66.25 14.27 -9.06
N GLN A 343 66.39 15.58 -9.23
CA GLN A 343 66.28 16.23 -10.54
C GLN A 343 67.47 15.86 -11.44
N GLY A 344 68.68 15.73 -10.87
CA GLY A 344 69.87 15.24 -11.55
C GLY A 344 69.72 13.78 -11.98
N TYR A 345 69.19 12.92 -11.11
CA TYR A 345 68.89 11.53 -11.42
C TYR A 345 67.85 11.40 -12.54
N MET A 346 66.70 12.08 -12.43
CA MET A 346 65.67 12.10 -13.48
C MET A 346 66.25 12.63 -14.80
N SER A 347 66.98 13.74 -14.77
CA SER A 347 67.59 14.33 -15.97
C SER A 347 68.56 13.35 -16.64
N ASN A 348 69.43 12.69 -15.88
CA ASN A 348 70.37 11.72 -16.43
C ASN A 348 69.66 10.47 -16.98
N PHE A 349 68.63 9.97 -16.29
CA PHE A 349 67.82 8.84 -16.73
C PHE A 349 67.09 9.14 -18.04
N TYR A 350 66.34 10.25 -18.11
CA TYR A 350 65.61 10.64 -19.33
C TYR A 350 66.56 11.03 -20.46
N ARG A 351 67.72 11.62 -20.17
CA ARG A 351 68.74 11.91 -21.20
C ARG A 351 69.33 10.64 -21.78
N LYS A 352 69.62 9.63 -20.95
CA LYS A 352 70.13 8.32 -21.39
C LYS A 352 69.06 7.54 -22.16
N TYR A 353 67.82 7.53 -21.67
CA TYR A 353 66.68 6.90 -22.35
C TYR A 353 66.35 7.59 -23.68
N GLY A 354 66.29 8.93 -23.68
CA GLY A 354 66.06 9.72 -24.89
C GLY A 354 67.16 9.53 -25.94
N SER A 355 68.42 9.44 -25.52
CA SER A 355 69.53 9.12 -26.43
C SER A 355 69.41 7.70 -27.01
N TYR A 356 68.92 6.73 -26.23
CA TYR A 356 68.65 5.37 -26.71
C TYR A 356 67.52 5.33 -27.74
N VAL A 357 66.42 6.06 -27.47
CA VAL A 357 65.28 6.19 -28.39
C VAL A 357 65.70 6.88 -29.70
N ALA A 358 66.46 7.96 -29.63
CA ALA A 358 66.93 8.69 -30.81
C ALA A 358 67.92 7.88 -31.67
N ARG A 359 68.70 6.96 -31.08
CA ARG A 359 69.62 6.08 -31.81
C ARG A 359 68.93 4.92 -32.53
N ASN A 360 67.80 4.41 -32.00
CA ASN A 360 67.09 3.25 -32.54
C ASN A 360 65.58 3.51 -32.70
N PRO A 361 65.15 4.51 -33.49
CA PRO A 361 63.75 4.93 -33.54
C PRO A 361 62.81 3.84 -34.07
N ILE A 362 63.22 3.07 -35.10
CA ILE A 362 62.41 2.02 -35.72
C ILE A 362 62.12 0.89 -34.72
N MET A 363 63.13 0.47 -33.94
CA MET A 363 62.99 -0.60 -32.95
C MET A 363 62.05 -0.20 -31.81
N VAL A 364 62.15 1.04 -31.33
CA VAL A 364 61.27 1.57 -30.28
C VAL A 364 59.82 1.70 -30.78
N LEU A 365 59.62 2.19 -32.01
CA LEU A 365 58.29 2.27 -32.61
C LEU A 365 57.68 0.87 -32.79
N ALA A 366 58.41 -0.08 -33.36
CA ALA A 366 57.94 -1.44 -33.56
C ALA A 366 57.58 -2.14 -32.25
N THR A 367 58.44 -2.04 -31.22
CA THR A 367 58.16 -2.61 -29.90
C THR A 367 56.95 -1.97 -29.22
N SER A 368 56.82 -0.64 -29.30
CA SER A 368 55.63 0.06 -28.76
C SER A 368 54.33 -0.38 -29.46
N LEU A 369 54.35 -0.56 -30.79
CA LEU A 369 53.20 -1.02 -31.56
C LEU A 369 52.82 -2.46 -31.19
N VAL A 370 53.81 -3.35 -31.07
CA VAL A 370 53.58 -4.74 -30.65
C VAL A 370 52.96 -4.79 -29.25
N ILE A 371 53.44 -3.98 -28.30
CA ILE A 371 52.87 -3.91 -26.94
C ILE A 371 51.42 -3.42 -26.99
N VAL A 372 51.12 -2.37 -27.75
CA VAL A 372 49.75 -1.87 -27.90
C VAL A 372 48.83 -2.93 -28.51
N ILE A 373 49.27 -3.62 -29.58
CA ILE A 373 48.49 -4.69 -30.21
C ILE A 373 48.23 -5.84 -29.22
N LEU A 374 49.24 -6.24 -28.45
CA LEU A 374 49.10 -7.27 -27.40
C LEU A 374 48.10 -6.86 -26.31
N LEU A 375 48.10 -5.60 -25.89
CA LEU A 375 47.11 -5.08 -24.93
C LEU A 375 45.71 -5.00 -25.55
N CYS A 376 45.60 -4.62 -26.83
CA CYS A 376 44.33 -4.55 -27.56
C CYS A 376 43.69 -5.93 -27.79
N LEU A 377 44.47 -7.03 -27.86
CA LEU A 377 43.92 -8.39 -27.93
C LEU A 377 43.01 -8.72 -26.74
N GLY A 378 43.21 -8.09 -25.58
CA GLY A 378 42.33 -8.23 -24.41
C GLY A 378 40.90 -7.75 -24.65
N LEU A 379 40.67 -6.84 -25.60
CA LEU A 379 39.35 -6.30 -25.93
C LEU A 379 38.42 -7.34 -26.57
N ILE A 380 38.97 -8.43 -27.15
CA ILE A 380 38.18 -9.53 -27.72
C ILE A 380 37.33 -10.23 -26.63
N ARG A 381 37.77 -10.17 -25.37
CA ARG A 381 37.06 -10.75 -24.22
C ARG A 381 36.24 -9.72 -23.43
N LEU A 382 36.05 -8.51 -23.94
CA LEU A 382 35.27 -7.48 -23.27
C LEU A 382 33.79 -7.90 -23.21
N LYS A 383 33.26 -8.06 -22.00
CA LYS A 383 31.84 -8.31 -21.74
C LYS A 383 31.24 -7.09 -21.07
N VAL A 384 30.34 -6.41 -21.76
CA VAL A 384 29.63 -5.23 -21.23
C VAL A 384 28.48 -5.70 -20.34
N GLU A 385 28.47 -5.25 -19.08
CA GLU A 385 27.34 -5.44 -18.17
C GLU A 385 26.39 -4.25 -18.34
N THR A 386 25.14 -4.52 -18.72
CA THR A 386 24.11 -3.49 -18.97
C THR A 386 23.05 -3.44 -17.89
N ARG A 387 23.09 -4.36 -16.92
CA ARG A 387 22.11 -4.48 -15.85
C ARG A 387 22.34 -3.46 -14.75
N PRO A 388 21.45 -2.47 -14.56
CA PRO A 388 21.67 -1.36 -13.63
C PRO A 388 21.89 -1.85 -12.20
N GLU A 389 21.16 -2.86 -11.74
CA GLU A 389 21.26 -3.38 -10.38
C GLU A 389 22.68 -3.85 -10.03
N LYS A 390 23.40 -4.43 -10.99
CA LYS A 390 24.77 -4.92 -10.78
C LYS A 390 25.83 -3.83 -10.92
N LEU A 391 25.50 -2.72 -11.58
CA LEU A 391 26.37 -1.54 -11.63
C LEU A 391 26.29 -0.72 -10.34
N TRP A 392 25.08 -0.60 -9.76
CA TRP A 392 24.83 0.29 -8.62
C TRP A 392 24.88 -0.39 -7.26
N VAL A 393 24.81 -1.73 -7.20
CA VAL A 393 24.80 -2.48 -5.94
C VAL A 393 26.05 -3.36 -5.85
N GLY A 394 26.82 -3.19 -4.78
CA GLY A 394 27.98 -4.03 -4.49
C GLY A 394 27.56 -5.49 -4.24
N PRO A 395 28.26 -6.49 -4.81
CA PRO A 395 27.83 -7.89 -4.76
C PRO A 395 27.83 -8.50 -3.35
N GLY A 396 28.60 -7.96 -2.41
CA GLY A 396 28.62 -8.38 -1.00
C GLY A 396 27.79 -7.49 -0.06
N SER A 397 26.90 -6.66 -0.61
CA SER A 397 26.03 -5.81 0.21
C SER A 397 24.84 -6.61 0.77
N LYS A 398 24.34 -6.20 1.95
CA LYS A 398 23.15 -6.81 2.57
C LYS A 398 21.93 -6.79 1.62
N ALA A 399 21.76 -5.71 0.85
CA ALA A 399 20.68 -5.58 -0.11
C ALA A 399 20.76 -6.63 -1.24
N ALA A 400 21.98 -7.00 -1.68
CA ALA A 400 22.17 -8.04 -2.67
C ALA A 400 21.83 -9.43 -2.10
N GLU A 401 22.21 -9.70 -0.85
CA GLU A 401 21.91 -10.95 -0.16
C GLU A 401 20.40 -11.12 0.10
N GLU A 402 19.73 -10.08 0.61
CA GLU A 402 18.28 -10.07 0.83
C GLU A 402 17.51 -10.26 -0.49
N LYS A 403 17.98 -9.60 -1.57
CA LYS A 403 17.39 -9.80 -2.90
C LYS A 403 17.57 -11.23 -3.39
N GLN A 404 18.76 -11.81 -3.24
CA GLN A 404 19.01 -13.18 -3.66
C GLN A 404 18.16 -14.18 -2.86
N PHE A 405 17.97 -13.93 -1.56
CA PHE A 405 17.05 -14.70 -0.73
C PHE A 405 15.60 -14.59 -1.23
N PHE A 406 15.12 -13.38 -1.51
CA PHE A 406 13.78 -13.15 -2.05
C PHE A 406 13.56 -13.86 -3.40
N ASP A 407 14.45 -13.65 -4.36
CA ASP A 407 14.32 -14.18 -5.72
C ASP A 407 14.35 -15.73 -5.74
N SER A 408 15.08 -16.36 -4.81
CA SER A 408 15.18 -17.83 -4.71
C SER A 408 14.01 -18.51 -4.01
N HIS A 409 13.32 -17.83 -3.09
CA HIS A 409 12.22 -18.42 -2.32
C HIS A 409 10.83 -18.07 -2.86
N LEU A 410 10.67 -16.89 -3.46
CA LEU A 410 9.36 -16.39 -3.91
C LEU A 410 9.23 -16.26 -5.43
N ALA A 411 10.33 -16.36 -6.16
CA ALA A 411 10.52 -15.96 -7.55
C ALA A 411 10.90 -14.48 -7.75
N PRO A 412 11.56 -14.14 -8.86
CA PRO A 412 11.92 -12.76 -9.17
C PRO A 412 10.69 -11.87 -9.28
N PHE A 413 10.86 -10.60 -8.91
CA PHE A 413 9.82 -9.59 -9.08
C PHE A 413 9.37 -9.50 -10.55
N TYR A 414 8.06 -9.48 -10.78
CA TYR A 414 7.48 -9.44 -12.12
C TYR A 414 7.81 -8.11 -12.84
N ARG A 415 7.81 -8.14 -14.17
CA ARG A 415 8.03 -6.95 -14.98
C ARG A 415 6.74 -6.15 -15.11
N ILE A 416 6.82 -4.85 -14.88
CA ILE A 416 5.68 -3.94 -14.93
C ILE A 416 5.79 -3.10 -16.18
N GLU A 417 4.82 -3.24 -17.08
CA GLU A 417 4.65 -2.36 -18.23
C GLU A 417 3.41 -1.49 -17.98
N GLN A 418 3.59 -0.18 -17.82
CA GLN A 418 2.52 0.75 -17.45
C GLN A 418 2.19 1.72 -18.59
N LEU A 419 0.92 1.81 -18.94
CA LEU A 419 0.38 2.81 -19.87
C LEU A 419 -0.44 3.85 -19.08
N ILE A 420 -0.02 5.10 -19.10
CA ILE A 420 -0.73 6.22 -18.46
C ILE A 420 -1.36 7.07 -19.56
N LEU A 421 -2.68 7.16 -19.55
CA LEU A 421 -3.46 7.97 -20.49
C LEU A 421 -4.03 9.19 -19.78
N GLY A 422 -3.83 10.36 -20.37
CA GLY A 422 -4.38 11.63 -19.89
C GLY A 422 -5.08 12.37 -21.03
N THR A 423 -6.10 13.15 -20.69
CA THR A 423 -6.73 14.09 -21.63
C THR A 423 -5.94 15.38 -21.69
N VAL A 424 -5.79 15.93 -22.90
CA VAL A 424 -5.27 17.28 -23.09
C VAL A 424 -6.47 18.22 -23.12
N PRO A 425 -6.48 19.33 -22.35
CA PRO A 425 -7.60 20.27 -22.35
C PRO A 425 -7.69 20.98 -23.73
N ASP A 426 -8.90 21.08 -24.27
CA ASP A 426 -9.14 21.81 -25.52
C ASP A 426 -8.96 23.31 -25.29
N HIS A 427 -8.13 23.96 -26.11
CA HIS A 427 -7.82 25.38 -26.01
C HIS A 427 -9.04 26.33 -26.19
N VAL A 428 -10.17 25.80 -26.65
CA VAL A 428 -11.37 26.59 -26.98
C VAL A 428 -12.37 26.65 -25.82
N ASN A 429 -12.46 25.58 -25.02
CA ASN A 429 -13.33 25.51 -23.86
C ASN A 429 -12.48 25.13 -22.65
N SER A 430 -12.25 26.06 -21.74
CA SER A 430 -11.46 25.93 -20.49
C SER A 430 -12.01 24.90 -19.48
N THR A 431 -12.82 23.95 -19.93
CA THR A 431 -13.27 22.78 -19.19
C THR A 431 -12.30 21.62 -19.42
N SER A 432 -11.61 21.17 -18.38
CA SER A 432 -10.79 19.97 -18.43
C SER A 432 -11.65 18.77 -18.89
N SER A 433 -11.36 18.22 -20.06
CA SER A 433 -12.08 17.06 -20.61
C SER A 433 -12.01 15.89 -19.63
N ARG A 434 -13.17 15.41 -19.18
CA ARG A 434 -13.27 14.31 -18.21
C ARG A 434 -12.66 13.04 -18.82
N ILE A 435 -11.69 12.44 -18.13
CA ILE A 435 -11.02 11.20 -18.60
C ILE A 435 -12.02 10.04 -18.74
N VAL A 436 -13.00 9.95 -17.82
CA VAL A 436 -14.08 8.97 -17.88
C VAL A 436 -15.22 9.51 -18.74
N SER A 437 -15.15 9.25 -20.05
CA SER A 437 -16.21 9.48 -21.05
C SER A 437 -16.44 8.20 -21.85
N GLU A 438 -17.62 8.02 -22.45
CA GLU A 438 -17.94 6.81 -23.22
C GLU A 438 -16.91 6.57 -24.33
N ASP A 439 -16.55 7.62 -25.07
CA ASP A 439 -15.58 7.54 -26.17
C ASP A 439 -14.18 7.14 -25.68
N ASN A 440 -13.72 7.69 -24.55
CA ASN A 440 -12.42 7.35 -23.98
C ASN A 440 -12.39 5.90 -23.47
N ILE A 441 -13.50 5.41 -22.89
CA ILE A 441 -13.63 4.02 -22.45
C ILE A 441 -13.64 3.07 -23.66
N ARG A 442 -14.35 3.42 -24.73
CA ARG A 442 -14.36 2.66 -25.99
C ARG A 442 -12.97 2.59 -26.62
N PHE A 443 -12.25 3.72 -26.66
CA PHE A 443 -10.87 3.77 -27.11
C PHE A 443 -9.97 2.88 -26.24
N LEU A 444 -10.17 2.86 -24.92
CA LEU A 444 -9.39 2.01 -24.02
C LEU A 444 -9.59 0.50 -24.32
N PHE A 445 -10.82 0.08 -24.66
CA PHE A 445 -11.08 -1.30 -25.12
C PHE A 445 -10.30 -1.63 -26.40
N GLU A 446 -10.24 -0.69 -27.35
CA GLU A 446 -9.46 -0.89 -28.58
C GLU A 446 -7.95 -1.00 -28.31
N VAL A 447 -7.43 -0.16 -27.40
CA VAL A 447 -6.03 -0.22 -26.97
C VAL A 447 -5.72 -1.56 -26.32
N GLN A 448 -6.55 -2.00 -25.37
CA GLN A 448 -6.35 -3.30 -24.70
C GLN A 448 -6.38 -4.45 -25.71
N LYS A 449 -7.36 -4.47 -26.63
CA LYS A 449 -7.43 -5.49 -27.69
C LYS A 449 -6.19 -5.49 -28.58
N LYS A 450 -5.63 -4.33 -28.92
CA LYS A 450 -4.40 -4.23 -29.71
C LYS A 450 -3.20 -4.74 -28.93
N VAL A 451 -3.09 -4.44 -27.63
CA VAL A 451 -2.01 -4.93 -26.76
C VAL A 451 -2.07 -6.45 -26.61
N ASP A 452 -3.25 -7.01 -26.36
CA ASP A 452 -3.45 -8.46 -26.22
C ASP A 452 -3.13 -9.23 -27.52
N ALA A 453 -3.25 -8.56 -28.68
CA ALA A 453 -2.95 -9.13 -29.99
C ALA A 453 -1.47 -9.02 -30.40
N ILE A 454 -0.61 -8.36 -29.62
CA ILE A 454 0.82 -8.20 -29.96
C ILE A 454 1.50 -9.56 -30.00
N ARG A 455 2.24 -9.79 -31.07
CA ARG A 455 3.11 -10.96 -31.25
C ARG A 455 4.50 -10.49 -31.65
N ALA A 456 5.52 -11.10 -31.08
CA ALA A 456 6.92 -10.80 -31.36
C ALA A 456 7.66 -12.06 -31.81
N ASN A 457 8.56 -11.94 -32.78
CA ASN A 457 9.44 -13.02 -33.17
C ASN A 457 10.69 -12.98 -32.29
N TYR A 458 10.86 -14.00 -31.44
CA TYR A 458 12.05 -14.18 -30.61
C TYR A 458 12.68 -15.53 -30.93
N SER A 459 13.91 -15.52 -31.46
CA SER A 459 14.68 -16.73 -31.81
C SER A 459 13.94 -17.70 -32.76
N GLY A 460 13.13 -17.17 -33.68
CA GLY A 460 12.38 -17.97 -34.66
C GLY A 460 11.02 -18.48 -34.14
N LEU A 461 10.67 -18.21 -32.88
CA LEU A 461 9.36 -18.51 -32.31
C LEU A 461 8.51 -17.24 -32.26
N MET A 462 7.25 -17.35 -32.69
CA MET A 462 6.24 -16.32 -32.49
C MET A 462 5.72 -16.40 -31.06
N VAL A 463 6.09 -15.43 -30.23
CA VAL A 463 5.70 -15.32 -28.83
C VAL A 463 4.57 -14.31 -28.70
N SER A 464 3.52 -14.67 -27.96
CA SER A 464 2.39 -13.82 -27.61
C SER A 464 2.46 -13.35 -26.16
N LEU A 465 1.66 -12.34 -25.81
CA LEU A 465 1.57 -11.86 -24.42
C LEU A 465 1.16 -12.98 -23.44
N GLN A 466 0.28 -13.87 -23.87
CA GLN A 466 -0.24 -15.00 -23.08
C GLN A 466 0.82 -16.04 -22.70
N ASP A 467 1.95 -16.06 -23.42
CA ASP A 467 3.04 -17.00 -23.19
C ASP A 467 4.01 -16.51 -22.10
N ILE A 468 4.03 -15.20 -21.82
CA ILE A 468 5.04 -14.56 -20.93
C ILE A 468 4.44 -13.81 -19.75
N CYS A 469 3.13 -13.55 -19.75
CA CYS A 469 2.49 -12.78 -18.68
C CYS A 469 2.42 -13.55 -17.35
N MET A 470 2.30 -12.80 -16.26
CA MET A 470 2.06 -13.38 -14.94
C MET A 470 0.61 -13.87 -14.83
N LYS A 471 0.41 -15.12 -14.38
CA LYS A 471 -0.91 -15.75 -14.20
C LYS A 471 -1.11 -16.18 -12.74
N PRO A 472 -1.75 -15.37 -11.89
CA PRO A 472 -1.95 -15.71 -10.47
C PRO A 472 -2.83 -16.94 -10.24
N LEU A 473 -3.74 -17.25 -11.18
CA LEU A 473 -4.69 -18.37 -11.12
C LEU A 473 -4.52 -19.34 -12.32
N ASP A 474 -3.33 -19.39 -12.90
CA ASP A 474 -2.91 -20.23 -14.05
C ASP A 474 -3.63 -20.04 -15.40
N LYS A 475 -4.80 -19.40 -15.43
CA LYS A 475 -5.61 -19.25 -16.64
C LYS A 475 -5.29 -17.97 -17.42
N ASP A 476 -5.54 -16.83 -16.79
CA ASP A 476 -5.54 -15.53 -17.46
C ASP A 476 -4.38 -14.64 -17.01
N CYS A 477 -3.91 -13.78 -17.92
CA CYS A 477 -2.90 -12.78 -17.60
C CYS A 477 -3.42 -11.76 -16.57
N ALA A 478 -2.56 -11.42 -15.61
CA ALA A 478 -2.78 -10.29 -14.72
C ALA A 478 -2.60 -8.97 -15.48
N THR A 479 -3.70 -8.43 -15.97
CA THR A 479 -3.80 -7.01 -16.38
C THR A 479 -4.42 -6.22 -15.22
N GLN A 480 -4.18 -4.91 -15.13
CA GLN A 480 -4.84 -4.02 -14.16
C GLN A 480 -5.40 -2.82 -14.92
N SER A 481 -6.72 -2.78 -15.10
CA SER A 481 -7.42 -1.73 -15.85
C SER A 481 -8.82 -1.51 -15.30
N ILE A 482 -9.39 -0.32 -15.49
CA ILE A 482 -10.79 -0.01 -15.17
C ILE A 482 -11.80 -0.86 -15.97
N LEU A 483 -11.33 -1.53 -17.03
CA LEU A 483 -12.13 -2.41 -17.87
C LEU A 483 -12.30 -3.83 -17.28
N GLN A 484 -11.53 -4.16 -16.24
CA GLN A 484 -11.64 -5.45 -15.58
C GLN A 484 -12.71 -5.38 -14.49
N VAL A 485 -13.74 -6.21 -14.64
CA VAL A 485 -14.84 -6.38 -13.70
C VAL A 485 -14.90 -7.82 -13.26
#